data_AF-A0A9Q9ASS2-F1
#
_entry.id   AF-A0A9Q9ASS2-F1
#
_cell.length_a   1.000
_cell.length_b   1.000
_cell.length_c   1.000
_cell.angle_alpha   90.00
_cell.angle_beta   90.00
_cell.angle_gamma   90.00
#
_symmetry.space_group_name_H-M   'P 1'
#
loop_
_entity.id
_entity.type
_entity.pdbx_description
1 polymer ?
#
loop_
_entity_poly.entity_id
_entity_poly.type
_entity_poly.pdbx_seq_one_letter_code
_entity_poly.pdbx_strand_id
1 'polypeptide(L)'
;MDIQRDTNESPPSPPSITGLSSFESLPSELRNYIYELSGGLCDDPICLRGPEKVVQPAITRVSKLIREETLPIFYGNHHFVLRLLSQTGPEKSRILLWLDAIGHRNASRLRSVHIVNARKQDRKTIENDFLRDMRVRGVFTSRVKIARIAAPFKHTEASVLEAGARARGM
;
A
#
# COMPACT_ATOMS: atom_id res chain seq x y z
N MET A 1 -66.41 -18.32 -36.83
CA MET A 1 -65.93 -17.66 -35.60
C MET A 1 -64.41 -17.66 -35.70
N ASP A 2 -63.87 -16.65 -36.38
CA ASP A 2 -62.43 -16.49 -36.59
C ASP A 2 -61.82 -15.73 -35.41
N ILE A 3 -60.86 -16.35 -34.74
CA ILE A 3 -60.09 -15.75 -33.65
C ILE A 3 -58.82 -15.16 -34.28
N GLN A 4 -58.79 -13.83 -34.42
CA GLN A 4 -57.57 -13.10 -34.77
C GLN A 4 -56.52 -13.28 -33.67
N ARG A 5 -55.32 -13.73 -34.06
CA ARG A 5 -54.11 -13.69 -33.24
C ARG A 5 -53.40 -12.38 -33.52
N ASP A 6 -53.56 -11.41 -32.63
CA ASP A 6 -52.79 -10.17 -32.67
C ASP A 6 -51.35 -10.39 -32.16
N THR A 7 -50.43 -10.13 -33.08
CA THR A 7 -49.09 -9.55 -32.96
C THR A 7 -48.35 -9.68 -31.63
N ASN A 8 -47.34 -10.54 -31.68
CA ASN A 8 -46.24 -10.67 -30.73
C ASN A 8 -45.30 -9.44 -30.88
N GLU A 9 -45.60 -8.32 -30.22
CA GLU A 9 -44.67 -7.19 -30.13
C GLU A 9 -43.46 -7.59 -29.27
N SER A 10 -42.28 -7.56 -29.88
CA SER A 10 -41.03 -7.73 -29.14
C SER A 10 -40.82 -6.53 -28.22
N PRO A 11 -40.32 -6.75 -26.98
CA PRO A 11 -40.10 -5.66 -26.04
C PRO A 11 -39.11 -4.63 -26.61
N PRO A 12 -39.32 -3.33 -26.37
CA PRO A 12 -38.43 -2.28 -26.87
C PRO A 12 -37.02 -2.49 -26.31
N SER A 13 -36.03 -2.45 -27.20
CA SER A 13 -34.62 -2.48 -26.84
C SER A 13 -34.32 -1.44 -25.77
N PRO A 14 -33.56 -1.77 -24.71
CA PRO A 14 -33.20 -0.79 -23.69
C PRO A 14 -32.49 0.41 -24.33
N PRO A 15 -32.75 1.64 -23.85
CA PRO A 15 -32.10 2.83 -24.38
C PRO A 15 -30.59 2.67 -24.27
N SER A 16 -29.90 2.79 -25.41
CA SER A 16 -28.44 2.85 -25.44
C SER A 16 -28.02 4.10 -24.69
N ILE A 17 -27.37 3.95 -23.53
CA ILE A 17 -26.77 5.06 -22.79
C ILE A 17 -25.52 5.50 -23.57
N THR A 18 -25.72 6.21 -24.66
CA THR A 18 -24.66 6.88 -25.43
C THR A 18 -24.34 8.20 -24.74
N GLY A 19 -23.30 8.20 -23.90
CA GLY A 19 -22.82 9.42 -23.25
C GLY A 19 -22.10 9.28 -21.92
N LEU A 20 -21.70 8.08 -21.50
CA LEU A 20 -20.84 7.95 -20.32
C LEU A 20 -19.42 8.38 -20.69
N SER A 21 -18.99 9.53 -20.19
CA SER A 21 -17.57 9.93 -20.18
C SER A 21 -16.78 8.82 -19.49
N SER A 22 -15.85 8.21 -20.22
CA SER A 22 -14.96 7.19 -19.65
C SER A 22 -14.15 7.80 -18.51
N PHE A 23 -13.84 7.02 -17.47
CA PHE A 23 -12.92 7.45 -16.40
C PHE A 23 -11.60 7.99 -16.96
N GLU A 24 -11.12 7.43 -18.07
CA GLU A 24 -9.89 7.85 -18.73
C GLU A 24 -10.00 9.23 -19.42
N SER A 25 -11.21 9.70 -19.70
CA SER A 25 -11.48 11.02 -20.28
C SER A 25 -11.48 12.15 -19.24
N LEU A 26 -11.45 11.83 -17.95
CA LEU A 26 -11.29 12.83 -16.89
C LEU A 26 -9.88 13.44 -16.96
N PRO A 27 -9.70 14.74 -16.68
CA PRO A 27 -8.37 15.32 -16.44
C PRO A 27 -7.58 14.56 -15.36
N SER A 28 -6.25 14.56 -15.49
CA SER A 28 -5.35 13.84 -14.56
C SER A 28 -5.51 14.27 -13.10
N GLU A 29 -5.85 15.53 -12.86
CA GLU A 29 -6.08 16.10 -11.53
C GLU A 29 -7.26 15.42 -10.83
N LEU A 30 -8.37 15.21 -11.55
CA LEU A 30 -9.54 14.53 -11.02
C LEU A 30 -9.27 13.04 -10.81
N ARG A 31 -8.54 12.40 -11.73
CA ARG A 31 -8.13 10.99 -11.56
C ARG A 31 -7.25 10.83 -10.32
N ASN A 32 -6.26 11.70 -10.12
CA ASN A 32 -5.40 11.70 -8.93
C ASN A 32 -6.22 11.87 -7.66
N TYR A 33 -7.16 12.81 -7.62
CA TYR A 33 -8.03 12.98 -6.47
C TYR A 33 -8.86 11.73 -6.16
N ILE A 34 -9.37 11.05 -7.20
CA ILE A 34 -10.06 9.76 -7.03
C ILE A 34 -9.10 8.68 -6.52
N TYR A 35 -7.85 8.62 -6.98
CA TYR A 35 -6.86 7.69 -6.47
C TYR A 35 -6.50 7.95 -5.01
N GLU A 36 -6.42 9.21 -4.61
CA GLU A 36 -6.18 9.59 -3.22
C GLU A 36 -7.32 9.12 -2.30
N LEU A 37 -8.57 9.34 -2.72
CA LEU A 37 -9.76 8.89 -2.00
C LEU A 37 -9.91 7.35 -1.97
N SER A 38 -9.70 6.69 -3.10
CA SER A 38 -9.89 5.23 -3.25
C SER A 38 -8.71 4.40 -2.75
N GLY A 39 -7.52 5.01 -2.70
CA GLY A 39 -6.29 4.41 -2.22
C GLY A 39 -6.26 4.19 -0.72
N GLY A 40 -7.27 4.68 0.01
CA GLY A 40 -7.30 4.62 1.46
C GLY A 40 -6.09 5.33 2.05
N LEU A 41 -5.76 6.54 1.55
CA LEU A 41 -4.83 7.48 2.19
C LEU A 41 -5.41 7.99 3.52
N CYS A 42 -5.94 7.09 4.35
CA CYS A 42 -5.99 7.35 5.77
C CYS A 42 -4.53 7.51 6.19
N ASP A 43 -4.21 8.56 6.95
CA ASP A 43 -2.87 8.79 7.51
C ASP A 43 -2.39 7.65 8.45
N ASP A 44 -3.23 6.63 8.61
CA ASP A 44 -2.97 5.41 9.32
C ASP A 44 -1.79 4.67 8.68
N PRO A 45 -0.71 4.45 9.46
CA PRO A 45 0.44 3.72 8.99
C PRO A 45 0.09 2.27 8.64
N ILE A 46 0.60 1.80 7.50
CA ILE A 46 0.52 0.39 7.11
C ILE A 46 1.55 -0.39 7.93
N CYS A 47 1.07 -1.14 8.92
CA CYS A 47 1.89 -2.04 9.72
C CYS A 47 2.11 -3.37 8.99
N LEU A 48 3.32 -3.63 8.53
CA LEU A 48 3.65 -4.87 7.83
C LEU A 48 3.91 -5.99 8.85
N ARG A 49 2.86 -6.77 9.16
CA ARG A 49 2.90 -7.90 10.10
C ARG A 49 3.50 -9.20 9.53
N GLY A 50 3.60 -9.33 8.21
CA GLY A 50 4.08 -10.56 7.58
C GLY A 50 3.49 -10.78 6.19
N PRO A 51 3.63 -11.99 5.61
CA PRO A 51 3.47 -12.24 4.17
C PRO A 51 2.01 -12.31 3.71
N GLU A 52 1.08 -11.71 4.43
CA GLU A 52 -0.34 -11.71 4.06
C GLU A 52 -0.59 -10.68 2.97
N LYS A 53 -0.24 -11.11 1.74
CA LYS A 53 -0.48 -10.46 0.46
C LYS A 53 0.15 -9.06 0.33
N VAL A 54 0.65 -8.76 -0.86
CA VAL A 54 1.01 -7.39 -1.20
C VAL A 54 -0.24 -6.53 -1.06
N VAL A 55 -0.27 -5.67 -0.04
CA VAL A 55 -1.34 -4.70 0.19
C VAL A 55 -1.18 -3.60 -0.86
N GLN A 56 -1.83 -3.79 -2.00
CA GLN A 56 -2.03 -2.77 -3.03
C GLN A 56 -3.52 -2.41 -3.05
N PRO A 57 -3.87 -1.13 -3.28
CA PRO A 57 -5.25 -0.71 -3.37
C PRO A 57 -6.03 -1.51 -4.41
N ALA A 58 -7.28 -1.87 -4.11
CA ALA A 58 -8.11 -2.68 -5.00
C ALA A 58 -8.26 -2.06 -6.40
N ILE A 59 -8.29 -0.72 -6.47
CA ILE A 59 -8.36 0.04 -7.73
C ILE A 59 -7.18 -0.26 -8.67
N THR A 60 -6.02 -0.68 -8.15
CA THR A 60 -4.86 -1.06 -8.98
C THR A 60 -5.04 -2.38 -9.76
N ARG A 61 -6.18 -3.06 -9.59
CA ARG A 61 -6.54 -4.29 -10.30
C ARG A 61 -7.48 -4.06 -11.48
N VAL A 62 -8.05 -2.86 -11.63
CA VAL A 62 -9.13 -2.61 -12.60
C VAL A 62 -8.62 -2.28 -14.01
N SER A 63 -7.49 -1.58 -14.15
CA SER A 63 -6.88 -1.22 -15.44
C SER A 63 -5.37 -1.01 -15.28
N LYS A 64 -4.61 -1.25 -16.36
CA LYS A 64 -3.16 -0.98 -16.40
C LYS A 64 -2.85 0.50 -16.21
N LEU A 65 -3.62 1.38 -16.85
CA LEU A 65 -3.45 2.83 -16.72
C LEU A 65 -3.64 3.28 -15.27
N ILE A 66 -4.77 2.89 -14.67
CA ILE A 66 -5.10 3.19 -13.27
C ILE A 66 -4.02 2.64 -12.33
N ARG A 67 -3.53 1.42 -12.57
CA ARG A 67 -2.44 0.83 -11.81
C ARG A 67 -1.16 1.66 -11.91
N GLU A 68 -0.79 2.12 -13.10
CA GLU A 68 0.43 2.90 -13.32
C GLU A 68 0.38 4.28 -12.66
N GLU A 69 -0.80 4.91 -12.62
CA GLU A 69 -1.02 6.20 -11.99
C GLU A 69 -1.18 6.10 -10.46
N THR A 70 -1.87 5.06 -9.97
CA THR A 70 -2.16 4.89 -8.53
C THR A 70 -0.93 4.43 -7.73
N LEU A 71 -0.13 3.49 -8.24
CA LEU A 71 1.00 2.93 -7.46
C LEU A 71 2.06 3.97 -7.02
N PRO A 72 2.44 4.96 -7.84
CA PRO A 72 3.27 6.08 -7.40
C PRO A 72 2.69 6.85 -6.22
N ILE A 73 1.40 7.16 -6.24
CA ILE A 73 0.70 7.89 -5.18
C ILE A 73 0.67 7.02 -3.92
N PHE A 74 0.30 5.75 -4.05
CA PHE A 74 0.24 4.81 -2.95
C PHE A 74 1.59 4.66 -2.23
N TYR A 75 2.64 4.21 -2.93
CA TYR A 75 3.94 3.98 -2.29
C TYR A 75 4.67 5.27 -1.92
N GLY A 76 4.36 6.37 -2.59
CA GLY A 76 4.96 7.69 -2.35
C GLY A 76 4.40 8.38 -1.11
N ASN A 77 3.10 8.25 -0.86
CA ASN A 77 2.40 9.02 0.17
C ASN A 77 2.13 8.21 1.44
N HIS A 78 2.14 6.87 1.39
CA HIS A 78 1.89 6.06 2.58
C HIS A 78 3.09 5.95 3.52
N HIS A 79 2.76 5.86 4.81
CA HIS A 79 3.69 5.51 5.88
C HIS A 79 3.73 4.00 6.10
N PHE A 80 4.89 3.38 5.93
CA PHE A 80 5.08 1.95 6.14
C PHE A 80 5.82 1.71 7.46
N VAL A 81 5.21 0.98 8.38
CA VAL A 81 5.79 0.60 9.66
C VAL A 81 6.21 -0.87 9.60
N LEU A 82 7.51 -1.10 9.66
CA LEU A 82 8.18 -2.40 9.60
C LEU A 82 8.50 -2.88 11.02
N ARG A 83 7.88 -3.97 11.43
CA ARG A 83 8.08 -4.55 12.77
C ARG A 83 9.28 -5.50 12.75
N LEU A 84 10.36 -5.15 13.46
CA LEU A 84 11.54 -6.00 13.67
C LEU A 84 11.82 -6.16 15.17
N LEU A 85 11.01 -6.97 15.86
CA LEU A 85 11.12 -7.13 17.32
C LEU A 85 12.07 -8.25 17.76
N SER A 86 12.50 -9.10 16.84
CA SER A 86 13.45 -10.19 17.10
C SER A 86 14.49 -10.25 15.98
N GLN A 87 15.74 -10.53 16.34
CA GLN A 87 16.82 -10.75 15.37
C GLN A 87 16.71 -12.12 14.68
N THR A 88 16.19 -13.12 15.39
CA THR A 88 16.04 -14.50 14.89
C THR A 88 14.63 -14.78 14.38
N GLY A 89 13.74 -13.78 14.47
CA GLY A 89 12.36 -13.93 14.05
C GLY A 89 12.19 -13.86 12.53
N PRO A 90 11.06 -14.36 12.01
CA PRO A 90 10.80 -14.40 10.57
C PRO A 90 10.52 -13.01 9.97
N GLU A 91 10.42 -11.95 10.78
CA GLU A 91 10.04 -10.62 10.33
C GLU A 91 10.99 -10.05 9.29
N LYS A 92 12.33 -10.22 9.48
CA LYS A 92 13.33 -9.77 8.51
C LYS A 92 13.02 -10.37 7.12
N SER A 93 12.92 -11.70 7.05
CA SER A 93 12.66 -12.42 5.81
C SER A 93 11.31 -12.04 5.19
N ARG A 94 10.27 -11.85 6.00
CA ARG A 94 8.94 -11.44 5.53
C ARG A 94 8.95 -10.05 4.88
N ILE A 95 9.69 -9.10 5.45
CA ILE A 95 9.82 -7.76 4.86
C ILE A 95 10.61 -7.83 3.56
N LEU A 96 11.68 -8.61 3.49
CA LEU A 96 12.44 -8.80 2.25
C LEU A 96 11.59 -9.45 1.16
N LEU A 97 10.80 -10.48 1.50
CA LEU A 97 9.83 -11.10 0.58
C LEU A 97 8.77 -10.12 0.10
N TRP A 98 8.26 -9.25 0.98
CA TRP A 98 7.33 -8.20 0.58
C TRP A 98 7.97 -7.20 -0.39
N LEU A 99 9.21 -6.78 -0.12
CA LEU A 99 9.97 -5.89 -1.03
C LEU A 99 10.19 -6.55 -2.40
N ASP A 100 10.52 -7.85 -2.42
CA ASP A 100 10.65 -8.62 -3.65
C ASP A 100 9.31 -8.69 -4.40
N ALA A 101 8.20 -8.87 -3.69
CA ALA A 101 6.87 -8.98 -4.26
C ALA A 101 6.31 -7.64 -4.82
N ILE A 102 6.60 -6.49 -4.18
CA ILE A 102 6.24 -5.18 -4.76
C ILE A 102 7.13 -4.81 -5.94
N GLY A 103 8.36 -5.35 -5.97
CA GLY A 103 9.36 -5.12 -7.01
C GLY A 103 10.13 -3.80 -6.84
N HIS A 104 11.33 -3.78 -7.44
CA HIS A 104 12.30 -2.70 -7.27
C HIS A 104 11.74 -1.30 -7.58
N ARG A 105 10.96 -1.15 -8.66
CA ARG A 105 10.36 0.14 -9.07
C ARG A 105 9.41 0.70 -8.03
N ASN A 106 8.68 -0.15 -7.32
CA ASN A 106 7.77 0.27 -6.26
C ASN A 106 8.50 0.51 -4.94
N ALA A 107 9.48 -0.34 -4.61
CA ALA A 107 10.35 -0.14 -3.46
C ALA A 107 11.09 1.21 -3.52
N SER A 108 11.52 1.65 -4.70
CA SER A 108 12.14 2.98 -4.89
C SER A 108 11.18 4.15 -4.70
N ARG A 109 9.87 3.91 -4.74
CA ARG A 109 8.86 4.95 -4.50
C ARG A 109 8.59 5.17 -3.02
N LEU A 110 8.98 4.24 -2.14
CA LEU A 110 8.80 4.37 -0.70
C LEU A 110 9.48 5.64 -0.18
N ARG A 111 8.68 6.58 0.34
CA ARG A 111 9.17 7.84 0.92
C ARG A 111 9.21 7.83 2.44
N SER A 112 8.36 7.04 3.08
CA SER A 112 8.18 7.08 4.53
C SER A 112 8.16 5.67 5.11
N VAL A 113 9.32 5.21 5.58
CA VAL A 113 9.52 3.87 6.11
C VAL A 113 10.07 3.96 7.53
N HIS A 114 9.39 3.30 8.46
CA HIS A 114 9.74 3.28 9.87
C HIS A 114 10.02 1.85 10.31
N ILE A 115 11.25 1.58 10.72
CA ILE A 115 11.60 0.30 11.33
C ILE A 115 11.45 0.43 12.84
N VAL A 116 10.58 -0.40 13.42
CA VAL A 116 10.37 -0.44 14.86
C VAL A 116 11.05 -1.67 15.46
N ASN A 117 11.92 -1.43 16.43
CA ASN A 117 12.65 -2.47 17.14
C ASN A 117 12.41 -2.45 18.65
N ALA A 118 12.63 -3.60 19.30
CA ALA A 118 12.46 -3.73 20.75
C ALA A 118 13.74 -3.35 21.51
N ARG A 119 14.92 -3.84 21.07
CA ARG A 119 16.16 -3.73 21.85
C ARG A 119 17.14 -2.74 21.23
N LYS A 120 17.84 -1.98 22.09
CA LYS A 120 18.86 -1.00 21.67
C LYS A 120 19.98 -1.64 20.82
N GLN A 121 20.36 -2.88 21.15
CA GLN A 121 21.42 -3.62 20.45
C GLN A 121 21.08 -3.94 18.99
N ASP A 122 19.79 -4.05 18.64
CA ASP A 122 19.36 -4.44 17.29
C ASP A 122 19.62 -3.33 16.26
N ARG A 123 19.75 -2.07 16.73
CA ARG A 123 19.91 -0.92 15.85
C ARG A 123 21.14 -1.03 14.95
N LYS A 124 22.29 -1.45 15.48
CA LYS A 124 23.52 -1.61 14.70
C LYS A 124 23.37 -2.71 13.64
N THR A 125 22.74 -3.82 13.99
CA THR A 125 22.47 -4.91 13.04
C THR A 125 21.53 -4.46 11.92
N ILE A 126 20.49 -3.69 12.27
CA ILE A 126 19.58 -3.12 11.28
C ILE A 126 20.33 -2.19 10.32
N GLU A 127 21.14 -1.27 10.86
CA GLU A 127 21.89 -0.29 10.07
C GLU A 127 22.93 -0.95 9.13
N ASN A 128 23.65 -1.97 9.62
CA ASN A 128 24.75 -2.59 8.87
C ASN A 128 24.30 -3.66 7.87
N ASP A 129 23.28 -4.45 8.22
CA ASP A 129 22.88 -5.63 7.45
C ASP A 129 21.52 -5.41 6.77
N PHE A 130 20.48 -5.13 7.55
CA PHE A 130 19.13 -5.06 6.99
C PHE A 130 18.92 -3.88 6.03
N LEU A 131 19.46 -2.69 6.33
CA LEU A 131 19.36 -1.56 5.41
C LEU A 131 20.08 -1.84 4.08
N ARG A 132 21.17 -2.61 4.10
CA ARG A 132 21.86 -3.04 2.88
C ARG A 132 20.95 -3.94 2.04
N ASP A 133 20.30 -4.92 2.66
CA ASP A 133 19.34 -5.81 1.98
C ASP A 133 18.16 -5.05 1.37
N MET A 134 17.66 -4.02 2.07
CA MET A 134 16.59 -3.15 1.57
C MET A 134 17.06 -2.28 0.40
N ARG A 135 18.30 -1.78 0.44
CA ARG A 135 18.88 -0.97 -0.65
C ARG A 135 18.98 -1.76 -1.95
N VAL A 136 19.44 -3.01 -1.89
CA VAL A 136 19.53 -3.90 -3.06
C VAL A 136 18.15 -4.10 -3.72
N ARG A 137 17.07 -4.03 -2.93
CA ARG A 137 15.69 -4.13 -3.40
C ARG A 137 15.09 -2.81 -3.86
N GLY A 138 15.88 -1.74 -3.88
CA GLY A 138 15.48 -0.43 -4.40
C GLY A 138 15.03 0.59 -3.35
N VAL A 139 15.06 0.25 -2.04
CA VAL A 139 14.66 1.21 -1.00
C VAL A 139 15.75 2.26 -0.77
N PHE A 140 15.36 3.54 -0.75
CA PHE A 140 16.24 4.64 -0.37
C PHE A 140 16.44 4.67 1.16
N THR A 141 17.53 4.06 1.64
CA THR A 141 17.79 3.91 3.09
C THR A 141 17.93 5.24 3.84
N SER A 142 18.26 6.33 3.17
CA SER A 142 18.29 7.68 3.76
C SER A 142 16.91 8.17 4.23
N ARG A 143 15.83 7.53 3.76
CA ARG A 143 14.43 7.82 4.14
C ARG A 143 13.89 6.86 5.19
N VAL A 144 14.68 5.88 5.62
CA VAL A 144 14.27 4.91 6.63
C VAL A 144 14.60 5.47 8.01
N LYS A 145 13.59 5.59 8.86
CA LYS A 145 13.75 5.98 10.26
C LYS A 145 13.66 4.75 11.15
N ILE A 146 14.54 4.65 12.14
CA ILE A 146 14.53 3.55 13.11
C ILE A 146 14.03 4.09 14.45
N ALA A 147 13.04 3.42 15.04
CA ALA A 147 12.46 3.81 16.32
C ALA A 147 12.33 2.63 17.26
N ARG A 148 12.51 2.91 18.54
CA ARG A 148 12.44 1.90 19.59
C ARG A 148 11.09 1.96 20.31
N ILE A 149 10.56 0.79 20.66
CA ILE A 149 9.41 0.71 21.56
C ILE A 149 9.81 1.26 22.95
N ALA A 150 8.94 2.07 23.54
CA ALA A 150 9.18 2.63 24.87
C ALA A 150 8.90 1.59 25.96
N ALA A 151 9.45 1.80 27.15
CA ALA A 151 9.11 0.97 28.30
C ALA A 151 7.66 1.26 28.73
N PRO A 152 6.87 0.25 29.15
CA PRO A 152 7.20 -1.17 29.16
C PRO A 152 7.15 -1.77 27.73
N PHE A 153 8.15 -2.57 27.35
CA PHE A 153 8.36 -3.12 25.99
C PHE A 153 7.25 -4.07 25.53
N LYS A 154 6.05 -3.55 25.34
CA LYS A 154 4.89 -4.29 24.87
C LYS A 154 5.02 -4.47 23.36
N HIS A 155 4.90 -5.72 22.92
CA HIS A 155 5.03 -6.09 21.50
C HIS A 155 3.68 -6.03 20.76
N THR A 156 2.75 -5.21 21.26
CA THR A 156 1.41 -4.99 20.71
C THR A 156 1.47 -4.05 19.51
N GLU A 157 0.47 -4.10 18.64
CA GLU A 157 0.37 -3.20 17.49
C GLU A 157 0.34 -1.73 17.89
N ALA A 158 -0.45 -1.38 18.92
CA ALA A 158 -0.51 -0.02 19.45
C ALA A 158 0.89 0.52 19.82
N SER A 159 1.72 -0.28 20.50
CA SER A 159 3.07 0.13 20.88
C SER A 159 4.02 0.25 19.69
N VAL A 160 3.82 -0.55 18.64
CA VAL A 160 4.58 -0.44 17.39
C VAL A 160 4.18 0.83 16.63
N LEU A 161 2.89 1.11 16.53
CA LEU A 161 2.37 2.31 15.86
C LEU A 161 2.76 3.59 16.61
N GLU A 162 2.70 3.59 17.94
CA GLU A 162 3.16 4.70 18.77
C GLU A 162 4.66 4.97 18.57
N ALA A 163 5.49 3.92 18.55
CA ALA A 163 6.91 4.06 18.27
C ALA A 163 7.16 4.61 16.85
N GLY A 164 6.39 4.15 15.86
CA GLY A 164 6.40 4.69 14.50
C GLY A 164 5.98 6.16 14.45
N ALA A 165 4.93 6.56 15.15
CA ALA A 165 4.43 7.92 15.23
C ALA A 165 5.48 8.88 15.82
N ARG A 166 6.14 8.50 16.93
CA ARG A 166 7.25 9.29 17.48
C ARG A 166 8.39 9.49 16.49
N ALA A 167 8.69 8.47 15.68
CA ALA A 167 9.71 8.58 14.63
C ALA A 167 9.32 9.58 13.54
N ARG A 168 8.02 9.82 13.33
CA ARG A 168 7.50 10.82 12.40
C ARG A 168 7.66 12.24 12.93
N GLY A 169 7.80 12.43 14.23
CA GLY A 169 7.73 13.75 14.87
C GLY A 169 6.29 14.18 15.16
N MET A 170 5.40 13.20 15.32
CA MET A 170 4.02 13.37 15.79
C MET A 170 3.89 12.93 17.24
#